data_AF-W6S0E1-F1
#
_entry.id   AF-W6S0E1-F1
#
_cell.length_a   1.000
_cell.length_b   1.000
_cell.length_c   1.000
_cell.angle_alpha   90.00
_cell.angle_beta   90.00
_cell.angle_gamma   90.00
#
_symmetry.space_group_name_H-M   'P 1'
#
loop_
_entity.id
_entity.type
_entity.pdbx_description
1 polymer ?
#
loop_
_entity_poly.entity_id
_entity_poly.type
_entity_poly.pdbx_seq_one_letter_code
_entity_poly.pdbx_strand_id
1 'polypeptide(L)'
;MTTPSRDIPGFDGDEIWGHPDSKVAIWVNMSKAAIAAMTQLVAANKIVATPTNALVYAFDGGMLDMPIAKSIKRKYAKAHWFPLVFAGNREASR
;
A
#
# COMPACT_ATOMS: atom_id res chain seq x y z
N MET A 1 -5.56 2.09 12.48
CA MET A 1 -5.53 2.43 11.04
C MET A 1 -6.22 1.31 10.29
N THR A 2 -7.18 1.62 9.43
CA THR A 2 -7.92 0.67 8.57
C THR A 2 -7.06 0.24 7.39
N THR A 3 -6.08 -0.61 7.72
CA THR A 3 -5.38 -1.47 6.78
C THR A 3 -6.30 -2.66 6.46
N PRO A 4 -6.14 -3.35 5.31
CA PRO A 4 -6.68 -4.72 5.12
C PRO A 4 -6.30 -5.68 6.25
N SER A 5 -5.34 -5.30 7.07
CA SER A 5 -4.99 -5.93 8.34
C SER A 5 -6.11 -6.02 9.36
N ARG A 6 -7.05 -5.06 9.42
CA ARG A 6 -8.16 -5.11 10.38
C ARG A 6 -9.17 -6.22 10.09
N ASP A 7 -9.37 -6.55 8.82
CA ASP A 7 -10.43 -7.47 8.37
C ASP A 7 -9.88 -8.82 7.87
N ILE A 8 -8.56 -8.96 7.72
CA ILE A 8 -7.91 -10.19 7.28
C ILE A 8 -6.95 -10.69 8.39
N PRO A 9 -7.32 -11.77 9.11
CA PRO A 9 -6.45 -12.36 10.12
C PRO A 9 -5.04 -12.66 9.57
N GLY A 10 -4.00 -12.19 10.28
CA GLY A 10 -2.60 -12.40 9.90
C GLY A 10 -2.03 -11.34 8.93
N PHE A 11 -2.80 -10.32 8.55
CA PHE A 11 -2.29 -9.20 7.77
C PHE A 11 -1.63 -8.09 8.62
N ASP A 12 -1.91 -8.02 9.92
CA ASP A 12 -1.27 -7.07 10.84
C ASP A 12 0.19 -7.46 11.11
N GLY A 13 1.07 -6.46 11.13
CA GLY A 13 2.47 -6.59 11.55
C GLY A 13 3.14 -5.23 11.66
N ASP A 14 4.47 -5.20 11.81
CA ASP A 14 5.23 -3.95 11.99
C ASP A 14 5.99 -3.52 10.73
N GLU A 15 5.72 -4.15 9.59
CA GLU A 15 6.46 -3.90 8.35
C GLU A 15 5.79 -2.83 7.49
N ILE A 16 6.61 -2.20 6.66
CA ILE A 16 6.20 -1.17 5.70
C ILE A 16 6.36 -1.74 4.30
N TRP A 17 5.26 -1.80 3.55
CA TRP A 17 5.30 -2.11 2.14
C TRP A 17 5.57 -0.84 1.34
N GLY A 18 6.65 -0.81 0.58
CA GLY A 18 7.01 0.36 -0.21
C GLY A 18 8.34 0.20 -0.95
N HIS A 19 8.87 1.32 -1.42
CA HIS A 19 10.16 1.40 -2.10
C HIS A 19 11.20 2.03 -1.17
N PRO A 20 12.01 1.21 -0.45
CA PRO A 20 12.98 1.72 0.52
C PRO A 20 14.01 2.66 -0.13
N ASP A 21 14.48 2.36 -1.35
CA ASP A 21 15.44 3.19 -2.09
C ASP A 21 14.92 4.59 -2.44
N SER A 22 13.59 4.72 -2.56
CA SER A 22 12.93 6.00 -2.86
C SER A 22 12.39 6.67 -1.60
N LYS A 23 12.49 6.00 -0.44
CA LYS A 23 11.84 6.35 0.83
C LYS A 23 10.34 6.59 0.67
N VAL A 24 9.68 5.76 -0.15
CA VAL A 24 8.23 5.84 -0.39
C VAL A 24 7.55 4.66 0.29
N ALA A 25 6.73 4.93 1.29
CA ALA A 25 5.84 3.96 1.91
C ALA A 25 4.52 3.93 1.12
N ILE A 26 4.03 2.74 0.79
CA ILE A 26 2.72 2.55 0.14
C ILE A 26 1.70 2.14 1.20
N TRP A 27 2.08 1.15 2.02
CA TRP A 27 1.31 0.69 3.17
C TRP A 27 2.20 0.48 4.39
N VAL A 28 1.65 0.66 5.58
CA VAL A 28 2.34 0.43 6.86
C VAL A 28 1.55 -0.60 7.67
N ASN A 29 2.16 -1.09 8.75
CA ASN A 29 1.57 -2.03 9.70
C ASN A 29 1.14 -3.36 9.05
N MET A 30 1.93 -3.85 8.11
CA MET A 30 1.67 -5.12 7.44
C MET A 30 2.56 -6.22 8.01
N SER A 31 2.08 -7.47 7.99
CA SER A 31 2.94 -8.63 8.23
C SER A 31 3.82 -8.91 7.00
N LYS A 32 4.99 -9.53 7.19
CA LYS A 32 5.84 -10.00 6.07
C LYS A 32 5.07 -10.93 5.14
N ALA A 33 4.22 -11.78 5.70
CA ALA A 33 3.37 -12.71 4.94
C ALA A 33 2.37 -11.96 4.05
N ALA A 34 1.74 -10.90 4.58
CA ALA A 34 0.83 -10.07 3.81
C ALA A 34 1.55 -9.33 2.67
N ILE A 35 2.72 -8.77 2.92
CA ILE A 35 3.54 -8.11 1.89
C ILE A 35 3.89 -9.11 0.79
N ALA A 36 4.32 -10.32 1.15
CA ALA A 36 4.65 -11.37 0.20
C ALA A 36 3.42 -11.76 -0.65
N ALA A 37 2.26 -12.00 -0.01
CA ALA A 37 1.03 -12.36 -0.68
C ALA A 37 0.56 -11.26 -1.65
N MET A 38 0.56 -10.00 -1.20
CA MET A 38 0.18 -8.86 -2.04
C MET A 38 1.13 -8.67 -3.21
N THR A 39 2.44 -8.81 -2.97
CA THR A 39 3.45 -8.75 -4.04
C THR A 39 3.23 -9.85 -5.08
N GLN A 40 2.90 -11.08 -4.64
CA GLN A 40 2.55 -12.18 -5.54
C GLN A 40 1.28 -11.89 -6.35
N LEU A 41 0.24 -11.31 -5.73
CA LEU A 41 -1.00 -10.97 -6.43
C LEU A 41 -0.79 -9.87 -7.48
N VAL A 42 0.04 -8.87 -7.19
CA VAL A 42 0.43 -7.84 -8.16
C VAL A 42 1.26 -8.46 -9.29
N ALA A 43 2.24 -9.29 -8.96
CA ALA A 43 3.09 -9.96 -9.96
C ALA A 43 2.29 -10.92 -10.85
N ALA A 44 1.29 -11.60 -10.31
CA ALA A 44 0.35 -12.45 -11.03
C ALA A 44 -0.73 -11.65 -11.78
N ASN A 45 -0.66 -10.32 -11.78
CA ASN A 45 -1.63 -9.41 -12.40
C ASN A 45 -3.09 -9.65 -11.94
N LYS A 46 -3.28 -10.20 -10.74
CA LYS A 46 -4.62 -10.46 -10.15
C LYS A 46 -5.20 -9.22 -9.48
N ILE A 47 -4.34 -8.32 -9.03
CA ILE A 47 -4.72 -7.02 -8.48
C ILE A 47 -3.92 -5.92 -9.18
N VAL A 48 -4.58 -4.80 -9.44
CA VAL A 48 -3.97 -3.61 -10.05
C VAL A 48 -3.87 -2.51 -9.00
N ALA A 49 -2.67 -1.94 -8.92
CA ALA A 49 -2.31 -0.86 -8.04
C ALA A 49 -2.68 0.48 -8.69
N THR A 50 -3.67 1.20 -8.16
CA THR A 50 -4.14 2.49 -8.70
C THR A 50 -3.85 3.62 -7.70
N PRO A 51 -3.05 4.64 -8.07
CA PRO A 51 -2.84 5.81 -7.24
C PRO A 51 -4.18 6.48 -6.89
N THR A 52 -4.34 6.89 -5.65
CA THR A 52 -5.55 7.59 -5.19
C THR A 52 -5.20 8.87 -4.43
N ASN A 53 -6.21 9.63 -4.03
CA ASN A 53 -6.00 10.77 -3.14
C ASN A 53 -5.92 10.31 -1.69
N ALA A 54 -5.00 10.89 -0.91
CA ALA A 54 -4.86 10.65 0.52
C ALA A 54 -6.17 10.84 1.31
N LEU A 55 -7.06 11.71 0.81
CA LEU A 55 -8.39 11.93 1.39
C LEU A 55 -9.21 10.64 1.52
N VAL A 56 -9.04 9.66 0.61
CA VAL A 56 -9.74 8.37 0.69
C VAL A 56 -9.41 7.64 2.00
N TYR A 57 -8.15 7.70 2.44
CA TYR A 57 -7.73 7.10 3.71
C TYR A 57 -8.05 7.97 4.92
N ALA A 58 -8.18 9.28 4.74
CA ALA A 58 -8.57 10.21 5.81
C ALA A 58 -10.03 9.98 6.23
N PHE A 59 -10.92 9.68 5.27
CA PHE A 59 -12.31 9.30 5.56
C PHE A 59 -12.40 7.99 6.37
N ASP A 60 -11.47 7.06 6.16
CA ASP A 60 -11.40 5.81 6.90
C ASP A 60 -10.65 5.92 8.25
N GLY A 61 -10.26 7.14 8.66
CA GLY A 61 -9.57 7.40 9.93
C GLY A 61 -8.10 6.96 9.97
N GLY A 62 -7.47 6.79 8.81
CA GLY A 62 -6.14 6.22 8.64
C GLY A 62 -5.13 7.15 7.97
N MET A 63 -5.01 8.42 8.41
CA MET A 63 -3.96 9.30 7.90
C MET A 63 -2.60 8.96 8.52
N LEU A 64 -1.63 8.65 7.66
CA LEU A 64 -0.22 8.59 8.02
C LEU A 64 0.32 10.00 8.29
N ASP A 65 1.07 10.17 9.38
CA ASP A 65 1.83 11.41 9.66
C ASP A 65 3.08 11.49 8.77
N MET A 66 2.87 11.48 7.46
CA MET A 66 3.90 11.52 6.44
C MET A 66 3.48 12.42 5.27
N PRO A 67 4.41 13.15 4.65
CA PRO A 67 4.11 13.93 3.45
C PRO A 67 3.72 13.00 2.29
N ILE A 68 2.75 13.44 1.48
CA ILE A 68 2.26 12.66 0.33
C ILE A 68 3.32 12.66 -0.79
N ALA A 69 3.72 11.48 -1.24
CA ALA A 69 4.55 11.29 -2.41
C ALA A 69 3.76 11.62 -3.68
N LYS A 70 4.37 12.41 -4.57
CA LYS A 70 3.82 12.73 -5.90
C LYS A 70 4.13 11.65 -6.94
N SER A 71 5.16 10.85 -6.69
CA SER A 71 5.59 9.77 -7.58
C SER A 71 6.36 8.72 -6.80
N ILE A 72 6.12 7.45 -7.11
CA ILE A 72 6.86 6.31 -6.56
C ILE A 72 8.34 6.33 -7.02
N LYS A 73 8.61 6.85 -8.22
CA LYS A 73 9.97 6.86 -8.82
C LYS A 73 10.86 7.97 -8.29
N ARG A 74 10.30 8.94 -7.58
CA ARG A 74 11.06 10.07 -7.05
C ARG A 74 11.74 9.66 -5.75
N LYS A 75 13.05 9.88 -5.66
CA LYS A 75 13.79 9.73 -4.40
C LYS A 75 13.50 10.92 -3.50
N TYR A 76 13.04 10.64 -2.28
CA TYR A 76 12.77 11.66 -1.28
C TYR A 76 13.81 11.65 -0.16
N ALA A 77 14.09 12.82 0.41
CA ALA A 77 15.04 12.95 1.53
C ALA A 77 14.48 12.32 2.83
N LYS A 78 13.16 12.42 3.04
CA LYS A 78 12.38 11.88 4.16
C LYS A 78 11.36 10.85 3.67
N ALA A 79 10.87 9.99 4.56
CA ALA A 79 9.79 9.07 4.24
C ALA A 79 8.57 9.84 3.73
N HIS A 80 8.05 9.44 2.57
CA HIS A 80 6.81 9.94 2.02
C HIS A 80 5.82 8.80 1.86
N TRP A 81 4.54 9.09 2.03
CA TRP A 81 3.48 8.11 1.83
C TRP A 81 2.84 8.27 0.45
N PHE A 82 2.72 7.19 -0.31
CA PHE A 82 2.07 7.16 -1.61
C PHE A 82 0.69 6.48 -1.48
N PRO A 83 -0.41 7.25 -1.48
CA PRO A 83 -1.76 6.69 -1.41
C PRO A 83 -2.09 5.86 -2.65
N LEU A 84 -2.40 4.59 -2.46
CA LEU A 84 -2.66 3.65 -3.54
C LEU A 84 -3.66 2.57 -3.13
N VAL A 85 -4.72 2.41 -3.91
CA VAL A 85 -5.71 1.36 -3.72
C VAL A 85 -5.45 0.19 -4.66
N PHE A 86 -5.85 -1.00 -4.23
CA PHE A 86 -5.80 -2.20 -5.05
C PHE A 86 -7.21 -2.56 -5.50
N ALA A 87 -7.37 -2.77 -6.81
CA ALA A 87 -8.60 -3.30 -7.38
C ALA A 87 -8.31 -4.68 -7.98
N GLY A 88 -9.24 -5.62 -7.86
CA GLY A 88 -9.16 -6.91 -8.55
C GLY A 88 -9.12 -6.72 -10.06
N ASN A 89 -8.17 -7.35 -10.74
CA ASN A 89 -8.12 -7.36 -12.19
C ASN A 89 -9.23 -8.27 -12.73
N ARG A 90 -10.31 -7.67 -13.22
CA ARG A 90 -11.46 -8.40 -13.76
C ARG A 90 -11.13 -9.22 -15.02
N GLU A 91 -10.04 -8.91 -15.72
CA GLU A 91 -9.60 -9.69 -16.89
C GLU A 91 -8.83 -10.96 -16.51
N ALA A 92 -8.21 -11.01 -15.32
CA ALA A 92 -7.48 -12.19 -14.84
C ALA A 92 -8.40 -13.29 -14.26
N SER A 93 -9.72 -13.07 -14.26
CA SER A 93 -10.73 -13.98 -13.69
C SER A 93 -11.55 -14.72 -14.75
N ARG A 94 -11.15 -14.65 -16.03
CA ARG A 94 -11.67 -15.47 -17.14
C ARG A 94 -10.65 -16.53 -17.53
#